data_AF-D8UGF1-F1
#
_entry.id   AF-D8UGF1-F1
#
_cell.length_a   1.000
_cell.length_b   1.000
_cell.length_c   1.000
_cell.angle_alpha   90.00
_cell.angle_beta   90.00
_cell.angle_gamma   90.00
#
_symmetry.space_group_name_H-M   'P 1'
#
loop_
_entity.id
_entity.type
_entity.pdbx_description
1 polymer ?
#
loop_
_entity_poly.entity_id
_entity_poly.type
_entity_poly.pdbx_seq_one_letter_code
_entity_poly.pdbx_strand_id
1 'polypeptide(L)'
;MRPPMLLLLLLLPVLLPAASEAARSIMDLRGGGNSRECDPLTFPYKTLFYDNPSDCRNYVLFDVDAGCMPDWRRAKEVCDSSDMELAPAGEESSLDPSSDLCYLMSQEGDVHLQGCDQPVRFVCRSRYAGGDDPNVLTHEDETGSQYRLYGMDAKQATTYDGAAAFCTGLGAGWDLVPYGDDVGYHAVQRLCSARLFTCWLKRANGFPYCPLMAADGTLQMQGCDQLVRFVCRRPRQIA
;
A
#
# COMPACT_ATOMS: atom_id res chain seq x y z
N MET A 1 72.52 32.79 5.89
CA MET A 1 72.74 32.06 7.14
C MET A 1 72.12 30.67 7.01
N ARG A 2 72.94 29.62 7.00
CA ARG A 2 72.59 28.18 7.17
C ARG A 2 72.68 27.86 8.68
N PRO A 3 72.09 26.78 9.26
CA PRO A 3 71.92 25.44 8.68
C PRO A 3 70.58 24.71 8.98
N PRO A 4 70.42 23.47 8.47
CA PRO A 4 69.33 22.54 8.81
C PRO A 4 69.69 21.64 10.02
N MET A 5 68.69 21.04 10.67
CA MET A 5 68.86 19.93 11.63
C MET A 5 67.66 19.00 11.48
N LEU A 6 67.78 17.85 10.81
CA LEU A 6 68.36 16.57 11.26
C LEU A 6 67.61 15.92 12.43
N LEU A 7 66.70 15.01 12.06
CA LEU A 7 66.47 13.66 12.59
C LEU A 7 67.09 13.33 13.97
N LEU A 8 66.24 13.00 14.95
CA LEU A 8 66.59 12.04 15.99
C LEU A 8 65.43 11.07 16.23
N LEU A 9 65.55 9.87 15.65
CA LEU A 9 64.91 8.67 16.12
C LEU A 9 65.40 8.38 17.55
N LEU A 10 64.48 8.30 18.51
CA LEU A 10 64.70 7.58 19.76
C LEU A 10 63.74 6.38 19.80
N LEU A 11 64.36 5.20 19.71
CA LEU A 11 63.82 3.91 20.10
C LEU A 11 63.57 3.90 21.61
N LEU A 12 62.40 3.42 22.05
CA LEU A 12 62.25 2.24 22.93
C LEU A 12 60.77 2.05 23.34
N PRO A 13 60.37 0.79 23.61
CA PRO A 13 59.00 0.31 23.54
C PRO A 13 58.26 0.47 24.86
N VAL A 14 56.97 0.76 24.80
CA VAL A 14 56.06 0.49 25.91
C VAL A 14 55.42 -0.88 25.66
N LEU A 15 55.99 -1.89 26.32
CA LEU A 15 55.29 -3.13 26.65
C LEU A 15 54.25 -2.82 27.73
N LEU A 16 52.99 -3.21 27.52
CA LEU A 16 52.04 -3.75 28.51
C LEU A 16 50.76 -4.20 27.74
N PRO A 17 49.96 -5.14 28.26
CA PRO A 17 49.95 -6.51 27.73
C PRO A 17 48.59 -6.95 27.16
N ALA A 18 48.64 -8.09 26.46
CA ALA A 18 47.62 -9.12 26.32
C ALA A 18 46.15 -8.72 26.60
N ALA A 19 45.42 -8.41 25.53
CA ALA A 19 44.00 -8.77 25.45
C ALA A 19 43.91 -10.07 24.64
N SER A 20 43.74 -11.15 25.39
CA SER A 20 43.27 -12.49 25.06
C SER A 20 42.67 -12.71 23.68
N GLU A 21 43.09 -13.82 23.07
CA GLU A 21 42.38 -14.56 22.03
C GLU A 21 40.88 -14.64 22.29
N ALA A 22 40.08 -14.14 21.36
CA ALA A 22 38.66 -14.49 21.18
C ALA A 22 38.20 -14.06 19.78
N ALA A 23 38.95 -14.45 18.75
CA ALA A 23 38.54 -14.22 17.36
C ALA A 23 38.99 -15.40 16.49
N ARG A 24 38.52 -16.59 16.84
CA ARG A 24 38.39 -17.75 15.93
C ARG A 24 37.64 -18.86 16.67
N SER A 25 36.69 -19.47 15.97
CA SER A 25 35.92 -20.64 16.37
C SER A 25 34.62 -20.40 17.16
N ILE A 26 33.56 -20.04 16.44
CA ILE A 26 32.27 -20.72 16.63
C ILE A 26 31.87 -21.27 15.26
N MET A 27 32.39 -22.46 14.96
CA MET A 27 31.71 -23.42 14.10
C MET A 27 30.43 -23.88 14.83
N ASP A 28 29.37 -24.11 14.05
CA ASP A 28 28.36 -25.15 14.27
C ASP A 28 27.81 -25.32 15.70
N LEU A 29 26.65 -24.70 15.96
CA LEU A 29 25.65 -25.25 16.88
C LEU A 29 24.45 -25.73 16.07
N ARG A 30 24.64 -26.82 15.31
CA ARG A 30 23.58 -27.83 15.16
C ARG A 30 23.53 -28.64 16.46
N GLY A 31 22.49 -28.45 17.27
CA GLY A 31 22.27 -29.29 18.46
C GLY A 31 21.17 -28.85 19.42
N GLY A 32 19.90 -29.07 19.03
CA GLY A 32 18.84 -29.59 19.91
C GLY A 32 18.49 -28.87 21.21
N GLY A 33 17.43 -28.05 21.17
CA GLY A 33 16.72 -27.57 22.34
C GLY A 33 15.47 -26.76 21.98
N ASN A 34 14.41 -27.43 21.53
CA ASN A 34 13.05 -26.88 21.40
C ASN A 34 12.93 -25.48 20.74
N SER A 35 13.51 -25.29 19.55
CA SER A 35 12.86 -24.37 18.61
C SER A 35 11.53 -25.03 18.28
N ARG A 36 10.44 -24.64 18.95
CA ARG A 36 9.13 -24.75 18.32
C ARG A 36 9.34 -24.15 16.94
N GLU A 37 9.26 -24.99 15.92
CA GLU A 37 9.36 -24.57 14.53
C GLU A 37 8.38 -23.40 14.39
N CYS A 38 8.94 -22.20 14.22
CA CYS A 38 8.16 -20.98 14.08
C CYS A 38 7.51 -21.09 12.71
N ASP A 39 6.34 -21.70 12.68
CA ASP A 39 5.43 -21.68 11.55
C ASP A 39 4.54 -20.44 11.72
N PRO A 40 4.78 -19.37 10.94
CA PRO A 40 4.05 -18.12 11.08
C PRO A 40 2.53 -18.29 10.91
N LEU A 41 2.08 -19.31 10.16
CA LEU A 41 0.65 -19.53 9.93
C LEU A 41 -0.07 -20.16 11.13
N THR A 42 0.66 -20.81 12.04
CA THR A 42 0.07 -21.50 13.20
C THR A 42 0.59 -20.97 14.54
N PHE A 43 1.55 -20.04 14.52
CA PHE A 43 2.12 -19.47 15.74
C PHE A 43 1.07 -18.64 16.50
N PRO A 44 0.94 -18.81 17.83
CA PRO A 44 -0.02 -18.06 18.63
C PRO A 44 0.52 -16.65 18.94
N TYR A 45 0.42 -15.76 17.95
CA TYR A 45 0.88 -14.38 18.07
C TYR A 45 0.18 -13.62 19.20
N LYS A 46 0.96 -12.80 19.91
CA LYS A 46 0.41 -11.70 20.70
C LYS A 46 0.25 -10.49 19.80
N THR A 47 -0.95 -9.91 19.78
CA THR A 47 -1.30 -8.82 18.88
C THR A 47 -1.74 -7.56 19.63
N LEU A 48 -1.60 -6.41 18.96
CA LEU A 48 -2.18 -5.13 19.38
C LEU A 48 -3.08 -4.59 18.27
N PHE A 49 -4.23 -4.05 18.66
CA PHE A 49 -5.26 -3.55 17.75
C PHE A 49 -5.27 -2.02 17.75
N TYR A 50 -5.47 -1.44 16.56
CA TYR A 50 -5.59 -0.01 16.35
C TYR A 50 -6.65 0.29 15.28
N ASP A 51 -7.62 1.13 15.60
CA ASP A 51 -8.59 1.64 14.62
C ASP A 51 -8.09 2.98 14.06
N ASN A 52 -8.01 3.10 12.74
CA ASN A 52 -7.61 4.33 12.07
C ASN A 52 -8.85 5.05 11.52
N PRO A 53 -9.30 6.15 12.14
CA PRO A 53 -10.48 6.88 11.69
C PRO A 53 -10.29 7.60 10.35
N SER A 54 -9.06 7.75 9.86
CA SER A 54 -8.75 8.48 8.63
C SER A 54 -9.03 7.63 7.37
N ASP A 55 -8.74 6.33 7.43
CA ASP A 55 -9.02 5.38 6.34
C ASP A 55 -10.16 4.40 6.68
N CYS A 56 -10.75 4.51 7.88
CA CYS A 56 -11.82 3.66 8.41
C CYS A 56 -11.44 2.17 8.42
N ARG A 57 -10.19 1.85 8.78
CA ARG A 57 -9.68 0.47 8.81
C ARG A 57 -9.12 0.09 10.18
N ASN A 58 -9.14 -1.21 10.44
CA ASN A 58 -8.50 -1.81 11.60
C ASN A 58 -7.10 -2.28 11.25
N TYR A 59 -6.13 -1.96 12.09
CA TYR A 59 -4.75 -2.40 12.02
C TYR A 59 -4.46 -3.34 13.18
N VAL A 60 -3.66 -4.37 12.91
CA VAL A 60 -3.24 -5.36 13.89
C VAL A 60 -1.73 -5.52 13.79
N LEU A 61 -1.02 -5.10 14.83
CA LEU A 61 0.41 -5.37 14.98
C LEU A 61 0.57 -6.79 15.53
N PHE A 62 1.32 -7.61 14.80
CA PHE A 62 1.66 -8.97 15.20
C PHE A 62 3.03 -9.02 15.89
N ASP A 63 3.14 -9.99 16.78
CA ASP A 63 4.37 -10.40 17.46
C ASP A 63 5.02 -9.34 18.37
N VAL A 64 4.21 -8.74 19.25
CA VAL A 64 4.73 -7.75 20.22
C VAL A 64 5.83 -8.31 21.14
N ASP A 65 5.86 -9.63 21.34
CA ASP A 65 6.86 -10.32 22.17
C ASP A 65 8.05 -10.89 21.37
N ALA A 66 8.11 -10.69 20.05
CA ALA A 66 9.16 -11.25 19.17
C ALA A 66 9.34 -12.79 19.31
N GLY A 67 8.24 -13.52 19.42
CA GLY A 67 8.22 -14.97 19.54
C GLY A 67 8.37 -15.73 18.21
N CYS A 68 7.94 -15.14 17.08
CA CYS A 68 8.02 -15.77 15.76
C CYS A 68 8.02 -14.69 14.67
N MET A 69 9.21 -14.20 14.31
CA MET A 69 9.39 -13.09 13.39
C MET A 69 9.64 -13.61 11.96
N PRO A 70 8.60 -13.72 11.11
CA PRO A 70 8.75 -14.14 9.73
C PRO A 70 9.53 -13.12 8.89
N ASP A 71 9.92 -13.57 7.70
CA ASP A 71 10.31 -12.68 6.61
C ASP A 71 9.08 -11.96 6.01
N TRP A 72 9.31 -11.01 5.10
CA TRP A 72 8.24 -10.21 4.51
C TRP A 72 7.18 -11.06 3.77
N ARG A 73 7.61 -12.10 3.04
CA ARG A 73 6.70 -12.94 2.24
C ARG A 73 5.80 -13.76 3.15
N ARG A 74 6.36 -14.32 4.20
CA ARG A 74 5.62 -15.08 5.21
C ARG A 74 4.71 -14.18 6.04
N ALA A 75 5.13 -12.96 6.39
CA ALA A 75 4.25 -11.98 7.03
C ALA A 75 3.02 -11.66 6.17
N LYS A 76 3.21 -11.50 4.85
CA LYS A 76 2.11 -11.32 3.90
C LYS A 76 1.16 -12.52 3.88
N GLU A 77 1.68 -13.74 3.86
CA GLU A 77 0.86 -14.97 3.93
C GLU A 77 -0.01 -15.00 5.20
N VAL A 78 0.54 -14.58 6.35
CA VAL A 78 -0.23 -14.49 7.62
C VAL A 78 -1.38 -13.49 7.48
N CYS A 79 -1.12 -12.28 6.98
CA CYS A 79 -2.18 -11.28 6.77
C CYS A 79 -3.26 -11.80 5.81
N ASP A 80 -2.84 -12.37 4.67
CA ASP A 80 -3.75 -12.88 3.64
C ASP A 80 -4.63 -14.02 4.20
N SER A 81 -4.07 -14.92 5.01
CA SER A 81 -4.81 -16.02 5.64
C SER A 81 -5.89 -15.56 6.64
N SER A 82 -5.78 -14.33 7.13
CA SER A 82 -6.71 -13.72 8.09
C SER A 82 -7.72 -12.76 7.44
N ASP A 83 -7.90 -12.82 6.12
CA ASP A 83 -8.71 -11.86 5.35
C ASP A 83 -8.28 -10.40 5.53
N MET A 84 -6.98 -10.20 5.77
CA MET A 84 -6.34 -8.91 5.91
C MET A 84 -5.29 -8.74 4.81
N GLU A 85 -4.64 -7.59 4.78
CA GLU A 85 -3.48 -7.33 3.91
C GLU A 85 -2.34 -6.71 4.72
N LEU A 86 -1.10 -6.86 4.26
CA LEU A 86 0.04 -6.19 4.89
C LEU A 86 -0.15 -4.66 4.81
N ALA A 87 0.10 -3.95 5.90
CA ALA A 87 -0.04 -2.50 5.91
C ALA A 87 0.92 -1.85 4.90
N PRO A 88 0.47 -0.85 4.12
CA PRO A 88 1.33 -0.16 3.18
C PRO A 88 2.38 0.65 3.94
N ALA A 89 3.55 0.81 3.34
CA ALA A 89 4.63 1.63 3.88
C ALA A 89 4.40 3.15 3.70
N GLY A 90 3.30 3.56 3.04
CA GLY A 90 2.92 4.95 2.79
C GLY A 90 1.97 5.10 1.60
N GLU A 91 1.46 6.32 1.36
CA GLU A 91 0.54 6.63 0.24
C GLU A 91 1.13 6.37 -1.16
N GLU A 92 2.47 6.36 -1.29
CA GLU A 92 3.19 6.05 -2.53
C GLU A 92 3.64 4.59 -2.66
N SER A 93 3.43 3.75 -1.63
CA SER A 93 3.87 2.35 -1.63
C SER A 93 2.87 1.42 -2.34
N SER A 94 2.43 1.82 -3.55
CA SER A 94 1.84 0.92 -4.54
C SER A 94 2.90 0.18 -5.37
N LEU A 95 4.17 0.48 -5.14
CA LEU A 95 5.29 -0.24 -5.72
C LEU A 95 5.45 -1.57 -4.98
N ASP A 96 5.17 -2.67 -5.69
CA ASP A 96 5.69 -3.97 -5.31
C ASP A 96 7.19 -3.80 -5.04
N PRO A 97 7.68 -4.20 -3.85
CA PRO A 97 9.12 -4.24 -3.63
C PRO A 97 9.79 -4.95 -4.81
N SER A 98 10.92 -4.42 -5.29
CA SER A 98 11.76 -5.20 -6.22
C SER A 98 11.98 -6.60 -5.62
N SER A 99 12.24 -7.63 -6.44
CA SER A 99 12.30 -9.03 -5.97
C SER A 99 13.15 -9.26 -4.70
N ASP A 100 14.08 -8.33 -4.42
CA ASP A 100 15.11 -8.44 -3.40
C ASP A 100 15.01 -7.37 -2.27
N LEU A 101 14.18 -6.32 -2.40
CA LEU A 101 14.11 -5.22 -1.41
C LEU A 101 12.69 -4.89 -0.97
N CYS A 102 12.40 -5.09 0.32
CA CYS A 102 11.11 -4.87 0.97
C CYS A 102 11.10 -3.65 1.90
N TYR A 103 9.93 -3.02 2.02
CA TYR A 103 9.73 -1.90 2.94
C TYR A 103 9.68 -2.38 4.39
N LEU A 104 10.44 -1.69 5.25
CA LEU A 104 10.52 -1.95 6.68
C LEU A 104 10.45 -0.63 7.43
N MET A 105 9.61 -0.59 8.46
CA MET A 105 9.50 0.56 9.35
C MET A 105 10.42 0.35 10.56
N SER A 106 11.23 1.35 10.87
CA SER A 106 12.06 1.40 12.07
C SER A 106 11.21 1.66 13.31
N GLN A 107 11.82 1.51 14.49
CA GLN A 107 11.13 1.83 15.75
C GLN A 107 10.93 3.35 15.92
N GLU A 108 11.72 4.14 15.20
CA GLU A 108 11.63 5.60 15.12
C GLU A 108 10.52 6.07 14.18
N GLY A 109 9.89 5.14 13.42
CA GLY A 109 8.81 5.42 12.48
C GLY A 109 9.28 5.71 11.05
N ASP A 110 10.57 5.54 10.76
CA ASP A 110 11.13 5.77 9.42
C ASP A 110 10.98 4.53 8.55
N VAL A 111 10.68 4.72 7.26
CA VAL A 111 10.56 3.63 6.29
C VAL A 111 11.86 3.47 5.50
N HIS A 112 12.37 2.23 5.46
CA HIS A 112 13.57 1.85 4.75
C HIS A 112 13.29 0.70 3.78
N LEU A 113 14.10 0.61 2.72
CA LEU A 113 14.17 -0.58 1.87
C LEU A 113 15.32 -1.46 2.35
N GLN A 114 15.04 -2.72 2.71
CA GLN A 114 16.08 -3.71 3.03
C GLN A 114 15.74 -5.07 2.42
N GLY A 115 16.61 -6.06 2.60
CA GLY A 115 16.36 -7.43 2.17
C GLY A 115 15.01 -7.95 2.68
N CYS A 116 14.26 -8.63 1.82
CA CYS A 116 12.95 -9.19 2.18
C CYS A 116 13.03 -10.36 3.18
N ASP A 117 14.23 -10.89 3.42
CA ASP A 117 14.55 -12.04 4.27
C ASP A 117 14.76 -11.67 5.75
N GLN A 118 14.68 -10.38 6.09
CA GLN A 118 14.86 -9.93 7.46
C GLN A 118 13.72 -10.42 8.36
N PRO A 119 14.03 -10.98 9.55
CA PRO A 119 13.02 -11.40 10.52
C PRO A 119 12.40 -10.18 11.18
N VAL A 120 11.11 -9.97 10.96
CA VAL A 120 10.45 -8.70 11.32
C VAL A 120 9.14 -8.92 12.06
N ARG A 121 8.77 -7.91 12.85
CA ARG A 121 7.38 -7.73 13.26
C ARG A 121 6.62 -7.10 12.10
N PHE A 122 5.34 -7.40 12.01
CA PHE A 122 4.53 -6.99 10.87
C PHE A 122 3.17 -6.48 11.31
N VAL A 123 2.60 -5.60 10.50
CA VAL A 123 1.28 -5.01 10.73
C VAL A 123 0.38 -5.44 9.58
N CYS A 124 -0.74 -6.06 9.92
CA CYS A 124 -1.82 -6.30 8.97
C CYS A 124 -2.86 -5.18 9.10
N ARG A 125 -3.57 -4.86 8.03
CA ARG A 125 -4.76 -4.01 8.06
C ARG A 125 -5.95 -4.73 7.45
N SER A 126 -7.17 -4.41 7.91
CA SER A 126 -8.40 -4.96 7.35
C SER A 126 -8.50 -4.60 5.88
N ARG A 127 -8.94 -5.55 5.06
CA ARG A 127 -9.34 -5.28 3.68
C ARG A 127 -10.52 -4.30 3.69
N TYR A 128 -10.61 -3.49 2.63
CA TYR A 128 -11.80 -2.65 2.45
C TYR A 128 -12.99 -3.57 2.19
N ALA A 129 -14.16 -3.28 2.78
CA ALA A 129 -15.37 -4.10 2.65
C ALA A 129 -16.00 -4.07 1.23
N GLY A 130 -15.25 -3.70 0.20
CA GLY A 130 -15.66 -3.63 -1.20
C GLY A 130 -14.63 -4.26 -2.13
N GLY A 131 -14.75 -5.58 -2.33
CA GLY A 131 -14.24 -6.38 -3.45
C GLY A 131 -12.87 -6.03 -4.07
N ASP A 132 -11.85 -6.75 -3.62
CA ASP A 132 -10.66 -7.25 -4.37
C ASP A 132 -9.72 -6.29 -5.11
N ASP A 133 -9.82 -4.97 -4.97
CA ASP A 133 -8.74 -4.05 -5.35
C ASP A 133 -8.64 -2.88 -4.34
N PRO A 134 -7.51 -2.70 -3.63
CA PRO A 134 -7.33 -1.59 -2.67
C PRO A 134 -7.44 -0.20 -3.32
N ASN A 135 -7.45 -0.10 -4.65
CA ASN A 135 -7.62 1.14 -5.41
C ASN A 135 -9.05 1.39 -5.90
N VAL A 136 -10.03 0.58 -5.47
CA VAL A 136 -11.42 0.71 -5.91
C VAL A 136 -12.33 1.02 -4.74
N LEU A 137 -12.95 2.20 -4.75
CA LEU A 137 -13.96 2.56 -3.75
C LEU A 137 -15.35 2.25 -4.26
N THR A 138 -16.14 1.55 -3.46
CA THR A 138 -17.49 1.10 -3.85
C THR A 138 -18.58 1.86 -3.11
N HIS A 139 -19.71 2.09 -3.77
CA HIS A 139 -20.94 2.57 -3.17
C HIS A 139 -22.13 1.83 -3.77
N GLU A 140 -23.18 1.60 -3.00
CA GLU A 140 -24.45 1.07 -3.47
C GLU A 140 -25.56 2.03 -3.05
N ASP A 141 -26.44 2.39 -3.97
CA ASP A 141 -27.60 3.23 -3.67
C ASP A 141 -28.79 2.40 -3.14
N GLU A 142 -29.79 3.09 -2.62
CA GLU A 142 -31.01 2.47 -2.07
C GLU A 142 -31.79 1.66 -3.11
N THR A 143 -31.58 1.94 -4.39
CA THR A 143 -32.21 1.19 -5.48
C THR A 143 -31.48 -0.10 -5.80
N GLY A 144 -30.29 -0.34 -5.23
CA GLY A 144 -29.43 -1.49 -5.50
C GLY A 144 -28.52 -1.31 -6.71
N SER A 145 -28.33 -0.07 -7.20
CA SER A 145 -27.31 0.18 -8.22
C SER A 145 -25.95 0.33 -7.56
N GLN A 146 -24.92 -0.23 -8.19
CA GLN A 146 -23.57 -0.26 -7.67
C GLN A 146 -22.68 0.73 -8.40
N TYR A 147 -21.77 1.34 -7.66
CA TYR A 147 -20.83 2.35 -8.12
C TYR A 147 -19.44 1.98 -7.67
N ARG A 148 -18.45 2.19 -8.54
CA ARG A 148 -17.05 1.89 -8.28
C ARG A 148 -16.19 3.02 -8.82
N LEU A 149 -15.48 3.71 -7.94
CA LEU A 149 -14.44 4.66 -8.32
C LEU A 149 -13.18 3.88 -8.65
N TYR A 150 -12.66 4.11 -9.84
CA TYR A 150 -11.38 3.59 -10.30
C TYR A 150 -10.37 4.73 -10.42
N GLY A 151 -9.11 4.36 -10.30
CA GLY A 151 -8.00 5.28 -10.41
C GLY A 151 -7.72 6.04 -9.12
N MET A 152 -7.88 5.44 -7.95
CA MET A 152 -7.45 6.07 -6.69
C MET A 152 -5.98 6.56 -6.77
N ASP A 153 -5.11 5.81 -7.46
CA ASP A 153 -3.79 6.27 -7.91
C ASP A 153 -3.89 7.22 -9.13
N ALA A 154 -3.24 8.39 -9.05
CA ALA A 154 -3.19 9.35 -10.16
C ALA A 154 -2.60 8.76 -11.45
N LYS A 155 -1.78 7.70 -11.38
CA LYS A 155 -1.22 6.99 -12.53
C LYS A 155 -2.26 6.14 -13.29
N GLN A 156 -3.37 5.81 -12.63
CA GLN A 156 -4.49 5.08 -13.23
C GLN A 156 -5.55 6.04 -13.81
N ALA A 157 -5.35 7.36 -13.67
CA ALA A 157 -6.16 8.36 -14.35
C ALA A 157 -6.03 8.18 -15.87
N THR A 158 -7.13 8.33 -16.58
CA THR A 158 -7.19 8.01 -18.02
C THR A 158 -8.08 9.01 -18.75
N THR A 159 -8.01 8.99 -20.08
CA THR A 159 -8.86 9.81 -20.95
C THR A 159 -10.31 9.34 -20.88
N TYR A 160 -11.23 10.16 -21.39
CA TYR A 160 -12.66 9.80 -21.40
C TYR A 160 -12.90 8.47 -22.14
N ASP A 161 -12.30 8.28 -23.31
CA ASP A 161 -12.48 7.05 -24.10
C ASP A 161 -11.89 5.83 -23.36
N GLY A 162 -10.77 6.00 -22.67
CA GLY A 162 -10.19 4.97 -21.82
C GLY A 162 -11.12 4.57 -20.66
N ALA A 163 -11.71 5.55 -19.98
CA ALA A 163 -12.65 5.32 -18.89
C ALA A 163 -13.95 4.64 -19.36
N ALA A 164 -14.50 5.11 -20.49
CA ALA A 164 -15.71 4.54 -21.09
C ALA A 164 -15.48 3.09 -21.54
N ALA A 165 -14.36 2.82 -22.21
CA ALA A 165 -13.97 1.47 -22.62
C ALA A 165 -13.73 0.56 -21.40
N PHE A 166 -13.10 1.08 -20.34
CA PHE A 166 -12.89 0.32 -19.12
C PHE A 166 -14.23 -0.10 -18.48
N CYS A 167 -15.12 0.86 -18.22
CA CYS A 167 -16.39 0.57 -17.54
C CYS A 167 -17.25 -0.40 -18.35
N THR A 168 -17.35 -0.21 -19.67
CA THR A 168 -18.10 -1.14 -20.54
C THR A 168 -17.42 -2.51 -20.65
N GLY A 169 -16.08 -2.55 -20.62
CA GLY A 169 -15.29 -3.78 -20.63
C GLY A 169 -15.46 -4.68 -19.40
N LEU A 170 -15.91 -4.12 -18.25
CA LEU A 170 -16.28 -4.93 -17.07
C LEU A 170 -17.48 -5.86 -17.33
N GLY A 171 -18.25 -5.62 -18.39
CA GLY A 171 -19.43 -6.42 -18.73
C GLY A 171 -20.60 -6.22 -17.78
N ALA A 172 -21.57 -7.13 -17.76
CA ALA A 172 -22.68 -7.16 -16.79
C ALA A 172 -23.49 -5.85 -16.60
N GLY A 173 -23.51 -4.98 -17.61
CA GLY A 173 -24.21 -3.69 -17.57
C GLY A 173 -23.43 -2.56 -16.87
N TRP A 174 -22.13 -2.73 -16.63
CA TRP A 174 -21.26 -1.65 -16.18
C TRP A 174 -21.07 -0.60 -17.28
N ASP A 175 -21.10 0.67 -16.90
CA ASP A 175 -20.84 1.81 -17.78
C ASP A 175 -20.44 3.05 -16.95
N LEU A 176 -19.98 4.12 -17.58
CA LEU A 176 -19.82 5.41 -16.89
C LEU A 176 -21.18 5.92 -16.36
N VAL A 177 -21.14 6.64 -15.24
CA VAL A 177 -22.33 7.26 -14.65
C VAL A 177 -22.85 8.40 -15.54
N PRO A 178 -24.10 8.38 -16.03
CA PRO A 178 -24.69 9.51 -16.75
C PRO A 178 -24.70 10.79 -15.92
N TYR A 179 -24.25 11.92 -16.48
CA TYR A 179 -24.27 13.19 -15.75
C TYR A 179 -25.69 13.72 -15.48
N GLY A 180 -26.71 13.21 -16.20
CA GLY A 180 -28.12 13.53 -15.98
C GLY A 180 -28.86 12.50 -15.11
N ASP A 181 -28.16 11.52 -14.53
CA ASP A 181 -28.71 10.61 -13.52
C ASP A 181 -28.44 11.23 -12.15
N ASP A 182 -29.43 11.85 -11.52
CA ASP A 182 -29.27 12.57 -10.24
C ASP A 182 -28.74 11.65 -9.13
N VAL A 183 -29.26 10.41 -9.05
CA VAL A 183 -28.83 9.42 -8.05
C VAL A 183 -27.38 9.03 -8.31
N GLY A 184 -27.06 8.73 -9.57
CA GLY A 184 -25.70 8.45 -9.98
C GLY A 184 -24.75 9.62 -9.74
N TYR A 185 -25.18 10.85 -10.02
CA TYR A 185 -24.39 12.06 -9.81
C TYR A 185 -24.02 12.23 -8.33
N HIS A 186 -24.97 12.01 -7.42
CA HIS A 186 -24.71 12.00 -5.98
C HIS A 186 -23.75 10.89 -5.54
N ALA A 187 -23.82 9.70 -6.15
CA ALA A 187 -22.85 8.65 -5.91
C ALA A 187 -21.43 9.08 -6.33
N VAL A 188 -21.29 9.76 -7.47
CA VAL A 188 -20.00 10.33 -7.91
C VAL A 188 -19.53 11.45 -6.99
N GLN A 189 -20.41 12.30 -6.46
CA GLN A 189 -20.01 13.30 -5.46
C GLN A 189 -19.41 12.64 -4.21
N ARG A 190 -20.06 11.60 -3.70
CA ARG A 190 -19.60 10.86 -2.51
C ARG A 190 -18.28 10.13 -2.74
N LEU A 191 -18.10 9.54 -3.92
CA LEU A 191 -16.90 8.76 -4.23
C LEU A 191 -15.74 9.66 -4.64
N CYS A 192 -15.99 10.66 -5.49
CA CYS A 192 -14.97 11.47 -6.16
C CYS A 192 -14.74 12.84 -5.50
N SER A 193 -15.72 13.74 -5.56
CA SER A 193 -15.55 15.13 -5.09
C SER A 193 -15.31 15.23 -3.58
N ALA A 194 -15.93 14.36 -2.77
CA ALA A 194 -15.66 14.30 -1.33
C ALA A 194 -14.18 14.01 -0.99
N ARG A 195 -13.39 13.56 -1.97
CA ARG A 195 -11.95 13.30 -1.89
C ARG A 195 -11.13 14.28 -2.73
N LEU A 196 -11.74 15.39 -3.17
CA LEU A 196 -11.12 16.42 -3.99
C LEU A 196 -10.61 15.90 -5.35
N PHE A 197 -11.20 14.83 -5.86
CA PHE A 197 -10.87 14.29 -7.17
C PHE A 197 -11.73 14.88 -8.27
N THR A 198 -11.17 14.87 -9.48
CA THR A 198 -11.90 15.14 -10.72
C THR A 198 -12.22 13.79 -11.39
N CYS A 199 -13.46 13.58 -11.82
CA CYS A 199 -13.90 12.31 -12.41
C CYS A 199 -14.73 12.45 -13.68
N TRP A 200 -14.49 11.56 -14.66
CA TRP A 200 -15.34 11.45 -15.84
C TRP A 200 -16.77 11.01 -15.49
N LEU A 201 -17.73 11.59 -16.20
CA LEU A 201 -19.13 11.18 -16.27
C LEU A 201 -19.45 10.76 -17.71
N LYS A 202 -20.49 9.94 -17.91
CA LYS A 202 -20.89 9.48 -19.24
C LYS A 202 -21.47 10.62 -20.07
N ARG A 203 -20.93 10.79 -21.27
CA ARG A 203 -21.35 11.79 -22.26
C ARG A 203 -22.69 11.42 -22.90
N ALA A 204 -23.50 12.44 -23.18
CA ALA A 204 -24.70 12.30 -24.02
C ALA A 204 -24.29 12.22 -25.51
N ASN A 205 -25.06 11.49 -26.32
CA ASN A 205 -24.72 11.30 -27.74
C ASN A 205 -24.65 12.64 -28.49
N GLY A 206 -23.62 12.79 -29.34
CA GLY A 206 -23.47 13.95 -30.25
C GLY A 206 -22.83 15.20 -29.64
N PHE A 207 -22.36 15.16 -28.39
CA PHE A 207 -21.67 16.30 -27.77
C PHE A 207 -20.16 16.29 -28.02
N PRO A 208 -19.54 17.43 -28.38
CA PRO A 208 -18.10 17.51 -28.65
C PRO A 208 -17.25 17.51 -27.38
N TYR A 209 -17.82 17.88 -26.22
CA TYR A 209 -17.13 17.93 -24.93
C TYR A 209 -17.49 16.74 -24.06
N CYS A 210 -16.56 16.35 -23.19
CA CYS A 210 -16.73 15.28 -22.23
C CYS A 210 -17.09 15.85 -20.85
N PRO A 211 -18.17 15.35 -20.22
CA PRO A 211 -18.58 15.82 -18.91
C PRO A 211 -17.69 15.22 -17.84
N LEU A 212 -17.26 16.04 -16.89
CA LEU A 212 -16.56 15.60 -15.70
C LEU A 212 -17.11 16.31 -14.46
N MET A 213 -17.00 15.66 -13.32
CA MET A 213 -17.19 16.27 -12.02
C MET A 213 -15.85 16.84 -11.55
N ALA A 214 -15.80 18.13 -11.27
CA ALA A 214 -14.63 18.76 -10.66
C ALA A 214 -14.52 18.41 -9.16
N ALA A 215 -13.35 18.68 -8.59
CA ALA A 215 -13.07 18.43 -7.17
C ALA A 215 -14.07 19.11 -6.22
N ASP A 216 -14.63 20.26 -6.61
CA ASP A 216 -15.65 20.99 -5.86
C ASP A 216 -17.09 20.45 -6.04
N GLY A 217 -17.25 19.38 -6.83
CA GLY A 217 -18.53 18.71 -7.06
C GLY A 217 -19.37 19.30 -8.18
N THR A 218 -18.85 20.32 -8.88
CA THR A 218 -19.54 20.95 -10.03
C THR A 218 -19.34 20.16 -11.32
N LEU A 219 -20.35 20.17 -12.19
CA LEU A 219 -20.28 19.60 -13.53
C LEU A 219 -19.52 20.56 -14.44
N GLN A 220 -18.49 20.07 -15.11
CA GLN A 220 -17.73 20.80 -16.12
C GLN A 220 -17.75 20.05 -17.45
N MET A 221 -17.75 20.82 -18.53
CA MET A 221 -17.60 20.29 -19.89
C MET A 221 -16.19 20.61 -20.37
N GLN A 222 -15.40 19.57 -20.64
CA GLN A 222 -13.97 19.70 -20.94
C GLN A 222 -13.56 18.89 -22.17
N GLY A 223 -12.34 19.11 -22.66
CA GLY A 223 -11.73 18.23 -23.67
C GLY A 223 -11.56 16.81 -23.13
N CYS A 224 -11.70 15.81 -23.99
CA CYS A 224 -11.80 14.39 -23.61
C CYS A 224 -10.45 13.73 -23.27
N ASP A 225 -9.33 14.41 -23.55
CA ASP A 225 -7.97 13.87 -23.43
C ASP A 225 -7.33 14.07 -22.05
N GLN A 226 -8.06 14.62 -21.09
CA GLN A 226 -7.54 14.81 -19.74
C GLN A 226 -7.39 13.47 -19.01
N LEU A 227 -6.30 13.31 -18.26
CA LEU A 227 -6.11 12.15 -17.41
C LEU A 227 -6.75 12.42 -16.05
N VAL A 228 -7.97 11.90 -15.87
CA VAL A 228 -8.70 12.02 -14.60
C VAL A 228 -9.26 10.66 -14.18
N ARG A 229 -9.77 10.60 -12.95
CA ARG A 229 -10.37 9.39 -12.38
C ARG A 229 -11.75 9.17 -12.97
N PHE A 230 -12.42 8.08 -12.63
CA PHE A 230 -13.76 7.81 -13.16
C PHE A 230 -14.54 6.85 -12.27
N VAL A 231 -15.87 7.00 -12.30
CA VAL A 231 -16.78 6.12 -11.56
C VAL A 231 -17.58 5.30 -12.56
N CYS A 232 -17.47 3.98 -12.47
CA CYS A 232 -18.35 3.07 -13.18
C CYS A 232 -19.61 2.81 -12.35
N ARG A 233 -20.73 2.61 -13.03
CA ARG A 233 -22.03 2.24 -12.46
C ARG A 233 -22.52 0.95 -13.08
N ARG A 234 -23.11 0.09 -12.26
CA ARG A 234 -23.97 -1.01 -12.69
C ARG A 234 -25.37 -0.77 -12.13
N PRO A 235 -26.39 -0.60 -12.99
CA PRO A 235 -27.76 -0.47 -12.52
C PRO A 235 -28.20 -1.76 -11.83
N ARG A 236 -29.18 -1.66 -10.92
CA ARG A 236 -29.80 -2.84 -10.32
C ARG A 236 -30.25 -3.82 -11.41
N GLN A 237 -29.89 -5.08 -11.24
CA GLN A 237 -30.45 -6.13 -12.07
C GLN A 237 -31.90 -6.38 -11.63
N ILE A 238 -32.83 -6.09 -12.53
CA ILE A 238 -34.22 -6.51 -12.39
C ILE A 238 -34.27 -7.93 -12.95
N ALA A 239 -34.53 -8.91 -12.08
CA ALA A 239 -34.72 -10.30 -12.45
C ALA A 239 -36.03 -10.48 -13.23
#